data_AF-A0A212KHZ3-F1
#
_entry.id   AF-A0A212KHZ3-F1
#
_cell.length_a   1.000
_cell.length_b   1.000
_cell.length_c   1.000
_cell.angle_alpha   90.00
_cell.angle_beta   90.00
_cell.angle_gamma   90.00
#
_symmetry.space_group_name_H-M   'P 1'
#
loop_
_entity.id
_entity.type
_entity.pdbx_description
1 polymer ?
#
loop_
_entity_poly.entity_id
_entity_poly.type
_entity_poly.pdbx_seq_one_letter_code
_entity_poly.pdbx_strand_id
1 'polypeptide(L)' 'MTEYSIRWVHGHVEVFDAWGNFRFSADSEREAETEIMQEAA' A
#
# COMPACT_ATOMS: atom_id res chain seq x y z
N MET A 1 9.61 -11.16 3.59
CA MET A 1 8.62 -10.52 2.71
C MET A 1 7.58 -9.93 3.63
N THR A 2 7.64 -8.62 3.80
CA THR A 2 6.66 -7.88 4.60
C THR A 2 5.32 -7.98 3.88
N GLU A 3 4.31 -8.53 4.54
CA GLU A 3 2.99 -8.70 3.94
C GLU A 3 2.27 -7.35 3.97
N TYR A 4 1.78 -6.90 2.81
CA TYR A 4 1.04 -5.65 2.67
C TYR A 4 -0.36 -5.94 2.17
N SER A 5 -1.33 -5.18 2.67
CA SER A 5 -2.72 -5.23 2.19
C SER A 5 -3.07 -3.92 1.52
N ILE A 6 -3.56 -4.01 0.28
CA ILE A 6 -4.04 -2.85 -0.50
C ILE A 6 -5.57 -2.88 -0.54
N ARG A 7 -6.22 -1.75 -0.24
CA ARG A 7 -7.69 -1.62 -0.27
C ARG A 7 -8.12 -0.41 -1.07
N TRP A 8 -9.09 -0.60 -1.97
CA TRP A 8 -9.71 0.50 -2.71
C TRP A 8 -10.69 1.28 -1.83
N VAL A 9 -10.49 2.59 -1.73
CA VAL A 9 -11.29 3.52 -0.95
C VAL A 9 -11.56 4.78 -1.77
N HIS A 10 -12.83 5.01 -2.09
CA HIS A 10 -13.33 6.29 -2.63
C HIS A 10 -12.51 6.93 -3.78
N GLY A 11 -11.97 6.12 -4.69
CA GLY A 11 -11.23 6.57 -5.87
C GLY A 11 -9.71 6.52 -5.76
N HIS A 12 -9.17 6.09 -4.63
CA HIS A 12 -7.74 5.78 -4.45
C HIS A 12 -7.58 4.43 -3.74
N VAL A 13 -6.34 4.02 -3.49
CA VAL A 13 -6.00 2.83 -2.70
C VAL A 13 -5.27 3.21 -1.42
N GLU A 14 -5.55 2.48 -0.34
CA GLU A 14 -4.85 2.59 0.93
C GLU A 14 -4.03 1.33 1.16
N VAL A 15 -2.81 1.50 1.67
CA VAL A 15 -1.85 0.43 1.95
C VAL A 15 -1.70 0.26 3.46
N PHE A 16 -1.79 -1.00 3.89
CA PHE A 16 -1.65 -1.40 5.29
C PHE A 16 -0.49 -2.37 5.45
N ASP A 17 0.21 -2.30 6.58
CA ASP A 17 1.21 -3.28 6.98
C ASP A 17 0.58 -4.61 7.43
N ALA A 18 1.42 -5.60 7.72
CA ALA A 18 1.00 -6.93 8.18
C ALA A 18 0.22 -6.91 9.52
N TRP A 19 0.36 -5.85 10.31
CA TRP A 19 -0.39 -5.62 11.55
C TRP A 19 -1.69 -4.84 11.32
N GLY A 20 -1.98 -4.45 10.08
CA GLY A 20 -3.15 -3.67 9.71
C GLY A 20 -3.01 -2.18 10.01
N ASN A 21 -1.81 -1.67 10.27
CA ASN A 21 -1.61 -0.22 10.42
C ASN A 21 -1.56 0.44 9.05
N PHE A 22 -2.23 1.58 8.94
CA PHE A 22 -2.16 2.42 7.76
C PHE A 22 -0.72 2.89 7.55
N ARG A 23 -0.19 2.64 6.35
CA ARG A 23 1.15 3.11 5.93
C ARG A 23 1.03 4.37 5.09
N PHE A 24 0.30 4.30 3.99
CA PHE A 24 0.08 5.42 3.07
C PHE A 24 -1.08 5.13 2.13
N SER A 25 -1.50 6.15 1.37
CA SER A 25 -2.49 6.05 0.30
C SER A 25 -1.85 6.40 -1.04
N ALA A 26 -2.32 5.78 -2.12
CA ALA A 26 -1.87 6.06 -3.49
C ALA A 26 -3.08 6.14 -4.44
N ASP A 27 -2.99 6.90 -5.53
CA ASP A 27 -4.11 7.04 -6.46
C ASP A 27 -4.39 5.75 -7.25
N SER A 28 -3.42 4.83 -7.36
CA SER A 28 -3.57 3.55 -8.06
C SER A 28 -2.75 2.43 -7.43
N GLU A 29 -3.19 1.19 -7.64
CA GLU A 29 -2.49 -0.02 -7.17
C GLU A 29 -1.03 -0.05 -7.62
N ARG A 30 -0.73 0.37 -8.85
CA ARG A 30 0.63 0.44 -9.37
C ARG A 30 1.54 1.38 -8.58
N GLU A 31 1.01 2.53 -8.15
CA GLU A 31 1.77 3.49 -7.34
C GLU A 31 2.01 2.91 -5.94
N ALA A 32 0.99 2.27 -5.37
CA ALA A 32 1.13 1.54 -4.10
C ALA A 32 2.19 0.44 -4.17
N GLU A 33 2.18 -0.40 -5.22
CA GLU A 33 3.18 -1.45 -5.42
C GLU A 33 4.60 -0.87 -5.61
N THR A 34 4.72 0.25 -6.33
CA THR A 34 6.01 0.92 -6.54
C THR A 34 6.60 1.45 -5.24
N GLU A 35 5.78 2.13 -4.44
CA GLU A 35 6.17 2.61 -3.10
C GLU A 35 6.54 1.45 -2.17
N ILE A 36 5.73 0.37 -2.14
CA ILE A 36 6.03 -0.84 -1.36
C ILE A 36 7.39 -1.43 -1.77
N MET A 37 7.64 -1.53 -3.08
CA MET A 37 8.89 -2.08 -3.60
C MET A 37 10.09 -1.19 -3.28
N GLN A 38 9.92 0.13 -3.30
CA GLN A 38 10.97 1.09 -2.92
C GLN A 38 11.25 1.08 -1.42
N GLU A 39 10.23 0.95 -0.56
CA GLU A 39 10.44 0.84 0.90
C GLU A 39 11.02 -0.51 1.32
N ALA A 40 10.77 -1.58 0.55
CA ALA A 40 11.29 -2.91 0.85
C ALA A 40 12.74 -3.13 0.38
N ALA A 41 13.32 -2.18 -0.37
CA ALA A 41 14.68 -2.22 -0.90
C ALA A 41 15.71 -1.65 0.09
#